data_AF-A0A7U1AR66-F1
#
_entry.id   AF-A0A7U1AR66-F1
#
_cell.length_a   1.000
_cell.length_b   1.000
_cell.length_c   1.000
_cell.angle_alpha   90.00
_cell.angle_beta   90.00
_cell.angle_gamma   90.00
#
_symmetry.space_group_name_H-M   'P 1'
#
loop_
_entity.id
_entity.type
_entity.pdbx_description
1 polymer ?
#
loop_
_entity_poly.entity_id
_entity_poly.type
_entity_poly.pdbx_seq_one_letter_code
_entity_poly.pdbx_strand_id
1 'polypeptide(L)' 'MHYSNSIKIKTIPQKIKIKVIKSLHKKVHIVGYKVINSQNKVPIIELSNYTRIWILPNEIKINIT' A
#
# COMPACT_ATOMS: atom_id res chain seq x y z
N MET A 1 -13.22 -6.57 12.44
CA MET A 1 -12.55 -5.35 12.92
C MET A 1 -11.88 -4.66 11.74
N HIS A 2 -12.43 -3.54 11.25
CA HIS A 2 -11.80 -2.73 10.20
C HIS A 2 -10.91 -1.69 10.87
N TYR A 3 -9.58 -1.92 10.88
CA TYR A 3 -8.63 -0.92 11.32
C TYR A 3 -8.58 0.20 10.27
N SER A 4 -9.05 1.40 10.65
CA SER A 4 -9.02 2.59 9.80
C SER A 4 -7.63 3.22 9.79
N ASN A 5 -6.61 2.43 9.43
CA ASN A 5 -5.23 2.94 9.35
C ASN A 5 -5.12 3.85 8.12
N SER A 6 -4.78 5.11 8.32
CA SER A 6 -4.48 6.03 7.22
C SER A 6 -3.04 5.84 6.79
N ILE A 7 -2.84 5.50 5.51
CA ILE A 7 -1.52 5.11 5.02
C ILE A 7 -1.02 6.17 4.05
N LYS A 8 0.18 6.70 4.32
CA LYS A 8 0.89 7.60 3.40
C LYS A 8 1.96 6.83 2.66
N ILE A 9 1.94 6.86 1.33
CA ILE A 9 3.03 6.27 0.56
C ILE A 9 4.21 7.26 0.52
N LYS A 10 5.43 6.78 0.82
CA LYS A 10 6.65 7.61 0.82
C LYS A 10 7.24 7.68 -0.58
N THR A 11 7.40 6.53 -1.20
CA THR A 11 8.15 6.37 -2.44
C THR A 11 7.46 5.33 -3.29
N ILE A 12 7.33 5.63 -4.58
CA ILE A 12 6.70 4.74 -5.55
C ILE A 12 7.64 4.62 -6.73
N PRO A 13 8.01 3.40 -7.14
CA PRO A 13 8.80 3.19 -8.33
C PRO A 13 8.17 3.92 -9.52
N GLN A 14 8.96 4.72 -10.23
CA GLN A 14 8.47 5.57 -11.34
C GLN A 14 7.67 4.77 -12.39
N LYS A 15 8.06 3.50 -12.61
CA LYS A 15 7.40 2.56 -13.52
C LYS A 15 5.92 2.31 -13.20
N ILE A 16 5.55 2.27 -11.91
CA ILE A 16 4.16 2.06 -11.50
C ILE A 16 3.47 3.39 -11.16
N LYS A 17 4.24 4.45 -10.85
CA LYS A 17 3.73 5.77 -10.44
C LYS A 17 2.62 6.28 -11.37
N ILE A 18 2.81 6.25 -12.68
CA ILE A 18 1.80 6.72 -13.66
C ILE A 18 0.48 5.95 -13.53
N LYS A 19 0.54 4.65 -13.25
CA LYS A 19 -0.65 3.78 -13.12
C LYS A 19 -1.42 4.04 -11.82
N VAL A 20 -0.72 4.45 -10.77
CA VAL A 20 -1.29 4.53 -9.41
C VAL A 20 -1.55 5.94 -8.93
N ILE A 21 -0.92 6.97 -9.53
CA ILE A 21 -0.97 8.36 -9.06
C ILE A 21 -2.41 8.88 -8.95
N LYS A 22 -3.27 8.57 -9.92
CA LYS A 22 -4.68 9.00 -9.92
C LYS A 22 -5.47 8.45 -8.73
N SER A 23 -5.17 7.22 -8.32
CA SER A 23 -5.85 6.54 -7.21
C SER A 23 -5.23 6.81 -5.83
N LEU A 24 -4.01 7.37 -5.79
CA LEU A 24 -3.27 7.63 -4.55
C LEU A 24 -3.68 8.89 -3.81
N HIS A 25 -4.33 9.82 -4.51
CA HIS A 25 -4.93 11.00 -3.88
C HIS A 25 -6.13 10.65 -2.98
N LYS A 26 -6.56 9.38 -2.98
CA LYS A 26 -7.65 8.86 -2.14
C LYS A 26 -7.10 7.98 -1.02
N LYS A 27 -7.91 7.76 0.03
CA LYS A 27 -7.54 6.88 1.14
C LYS A 27 -7.19 5.49 0.61
N VAL A 28 -6.09 4.95 1.12
CA VAL A 28 -5.57 3.62 0.81
C VAL A 28 -5.76 2.73 2.02
N HIS A 29 -6.17 1.48 1.79
CA HIS A 29 -6.47 0.52 2.86
C HIS A 29 -5.53 -0.68 2.77
N ILE A 30 -5.02 -1.17 3.90
CA ILE A 30 -4.40 -2.50 3.95
C ILE A 30 -5.52 -3.53 3.93
N VAL A 31 -5.50 -4.41 2.94
CA VAL A 31 -6.48 -5.48 2.76
C VAL A 31 -5.89 -6.87 3.01
N GLY A 32 -4.58 -6.95 3.26
CA GLY A 32 -3.91 -8.21 3.57
C GLY A 32 -2.40 -8.09 3.58
N TYR A 33 -1.74 -9.24 3.58
CA TYR A 33 -0.29 -9.35 3.54
C TYR A 33 0.13 -10.44 2.55
N LYS A 34 1.23 -10.22 1.84
CA LYS A 34 1.85 -11.20 0.95
C LYS A 34 3.18 -11.65 1.54
N VAL A 35 3.40 -12.96 1.63
CA VAL A 35 4.72 -13.51 1.96
C VAL A 35 5.59 -13.44 0.70
N ILE A 36 6.75 -12.81 0.80
CA ILE A 36 7.71 -12.69 -0.32
C ILE A 36 8.93 -13.59 -0.14
N ASN A 37 9.25 -13.97 1.10
CA ASN A 37 10.21 -15.02 1.43
C ASN A 37 9.93 -15.52 2.86
N SER A 38 10.73 -16.49 3.33
CA SER A 38 10.56 -17.12 4.65
C SER A 38 10.55 -16.14 5.84
N GLN A 39 11.14 -14.97 5.70
CA GLN A 39 11.29 -13.99 6.79
C GLN A 39 10.47 -12.71 6.58
N ASN A 40 9.98 -12.47 5.37
CA ASN A 40 9.41 -11.18 5.00
C ASN A 40 7.98 -11.33 4.48
N LYS A 41 7.08 -10.60 5.15
CA LYS A 41 5.71 -10.32 4.69
C LYS A 41 5.58 -8.83 4.39
N VAL A 42 4.87 -8.51 3.33
CA VAL A 42 4.63 -7.13 2.89
C VAL A 42 3.15 -6.83 2.89
N PRO A 43 2.73 -5.60 3.26
CA PRO A 43 1.33 -5.21 3.19
C PRO A 43 0.84 -5.21 1.74
N ILE A 44 -0.41 -5.63 1.55
CA ILE A 44 -1.17 -5.43 0.33
C ILE A 44 -2.10 -4.24 0.57
N ILE A 45 -1.89 -3.18 -0.18
CA ILE A 45 -2.76 -2.01 -0.20
C ILE A 45 -3.79 -2.16 -1.33
N GLU A 46 -5.03 -1.81 -1.06
CA GLU A 46 -6.08 -1.63 -2.05
C GLU A 46 -6.29 -0.15 -2.34
N LEU A 47 -6.19 0.19 -3.61
CA LEU A 47 -6.43 1.51 -4.15
C LEU A 47 -7.93 1.74 -4.38
N SER A 48 -8.34 3.00 -4.56
CA SER A 48 -9.74 3.36 -4.78
C SER A 48 -10.39 2.76 -6.03
N ASN A 49 -9.60 2.23 -6.95
CA ASN A 49 -10.06 1.54 -8.17
C ASN A 49 -9.98 0.01 -8.01
N TYR A 50 -9.95 -0.49 -6.77
CA TYR A 50 -9.82 -1.92 -6.43
C TYR A 50 -8.52 -2.58 -6.91
N THR A 51 -7.57 -1.80 -7.42
CA THR A 51 -6.24 -2.32 -7.75
C THR A 51 -5.51 -2.63 -6.46
N ARG A 52 -4.99 -3.85 -6.36
CA ARG A 52 -4.21 -4.30 -5.20
C ARG A 52 -2.73 -4.32 -5.52
N ILE A 53 -1.93 -3.76 -4.62
CA ILE A 53 -0.49 -3.66 -4.78
C ILE A 53 0.17 -4.10 -3.49
N TRP A 54 1.13 -5.00 -3.60
CA TRP A 54 2.02 -5.31 -2.49
C TRP A 54 3.16 -4.29 -2.50
N ILE A 55 3.48 -3.73 -1.33
CA ILE A 55 4.41 -2.61 -1.20
C ILE A 55 5.42 -2.87 -0.09
N LEU A 56 6.68 -2.55 -0.33
CA LEU A 56 7.73 -2.78 0.67
C LEU A 56 7.58 -1.81 1.86
N PRO A 57 7.97 -2.21 3.08
CA PRO A 57 7.87 -1.33 4.26
C PRO A 57 8.64 -0.02 4.13
N ASN A 58 9.73 0.01 3.36
CA ASN A 58 10.52 1.21 3.11
C ASN A 58 9.86 2.17 2.10
N GLU A 59 8.93 1.69 1.28
CA GLU A 59 8.18 2.47 0.29
C GLU A 59 6.95 3.18 0.91
N ILE A 60 6.58 2.83 2.16
CA ILE A 60 5.34 3.28 2.80
C ILE A 60 5.55 3.82 4.21
N LYS A 61 4.72 4.78 4.63
CA LYS A 61 4.56 5.23 6.01
C LYS A 61 3.14 4.93 6.46
N ILE A 62 3.01 3.93 7.31
CA ILE A 62 1.72 3.61 7.93
C ILE A 62 1.58 4.56 9.12
N ASN A 63 0.63 5.49 9.07
CA ASN A 63 0.24 6.28 10.23
C ASN A 63 -0.90 5.53 10.92
N ILE A 64 -0.55 4.78 11.96
CA ILE A 64 -1.55 4.17 12.84
C ILE A 64 -2.07 5.33 13.70
N THR A 65 -3.35 5.66 13.53
CA THR A 65 -4.05 6.69 14.33
C THR A 65 -5.04 6.00 15.24
#